data_AF-A0A2X3HYT2-F1
#
_entry.id   AF-A0A2X3HYT2-F1
#
_cell.length_a   1.000
_cell.length_b   1.000
_cell.length_c   1.000
_cell.angle_alpha   90.00
_cell.angle_beta   90.00
_cell.angle_gamma   90.00
#
_symmetry.space_group_name_H-M   'P 1'
#
loop_
_entity.id
_entity.type
_entity.pdbx_description
1 polymer ?
#
loop_
_entity_poly.entity_id
_entity_poly.type
_entity_poly.pdbx_seq_one_letter_code
_entity_poly.pdbx_strand_id
1 'polypeptide(L)' 'MSLETLKETLKTWDLKNTERITLIHLSSDNGDSKYFREEIQKATGCMVNVASEKVIV' A
#
# COMPACT_ATOMS: atom_id res chain seq x y z
N MET A 1 5.07 -3.68 -9.82
CA MET A 1 3.63 -4.01 -9.69
C MET A 1 2.86 -2.71 -9.79
N SER A 2 1.83 -2.64 -10.63
CA SER A 2 1.05 -1.41 -10.81
C SER A 2 0.08 -1.18 -9.66
N LEU A 3 -0.34 0.07 -9.44
CA LEU A 3 -1.33 0.44 -8.42
C LEU A 3 -2.63 -0.34 -8.56
N GLU A 4 -3.12 -0.50 -9.79
CA GLU A 4 -4.38 -1.21 -10.06
C GLU A 4 -4.32 -2.68 -9.65
N THR A 5 -3.26 -3.39 -10.06
CA THR A 5 -3.03 -4.78 -9.65
C THR A 5 -2.94 -4.92 -8.14
N LEU A 6 -2.33 -3.96 -7.44
CA LEU A 6 -2.25 -3.97 -5.98
C LEU A 6 -3.63 -3.77 -5.34
N LYS A 7 -4.44 -2.84 -5.85
CA LYS A 7 -5.82 -2.63 -5.38
C LYS A 7 -6.69 -3.87 -5.57
N GLU A 8 -6.61 -4.51 -6.74
CA GLU A 8 -7.36 -5.74 -7.00
C GLU A 8 -6.92 -6.87 -6.07
N THR A 9 -5.62 -7.03 -5.85
CA THR A 9 -5.09 -8.03 -4.92
C THR A 9 -5.62 -7.79 -3.50
N LEU A 10 -5.50 -6.57 -2.99
CA LEU A 10 -5.94 -6.24 -1.62
C LEU A 10 -7.46 -6.39 -1.42
N LYS A 11 -8.27 -6.17 -2.45
CA LYS A 11 -9.73 -6.40 -2.39
C LYS A 11 -10.10 -7.86 -2.24
N THR A 12 -9.23 -8.79 -2.64
CA THR A 12 -9.47 -10.23 -2.47
C THR A 12 -9.11 -10.73 -1.06
N TRP A 13 -8.42 -9.90 -0.26
CA TRP A 13 -8.00 -10.26 1.09
C TRP A 13 -9.03 -9.81 2.12
N ASP A 14 -9.23 -10.61 3.17
CA ASP A 14 -10.01 -10.16 4.33
C ASP A 14 -9.15 -9.24 5.20
N LEU A 15 -9.43 -7.94 5.13
CA LEU A 15 -8.69 -6.89 5.84
C LEU A 15 -9.42 -6.41 7.11
N LYS A 16 -10.47 -7.10 7.56
CA LYS A 16 -11.35 -6.62 8.65
C LYS A 16 -10.62 -6.38 9.97
N ASN A 17 -9.61 -7.18 10.25
CA ASN A 17 -8.78 -7.07 11.46
C ASN A 17 -7.40 -6.44 11.17
N THR A 18 -7.20 -5.90 9.98
CA THR A 18 -5.92 -5.30 9.58
C THR A 18 -5.88 -3.84 10.04
N GLU A 19 -5.05 -3.56 11.05
CA GLU A 19 -4.86 -2.20 11.56
C GLU A 19 -4.09 -1.31 10.57
N ARG A 20 -3.06 -1.87 9.93
CA ARG A 20 -2.14 -1.12 9.05
C ARG A 20 -1.60 -1.97 7.92
N ILE A 21 -1.39 -1.33 6.77
CA ILE A 21 -0.70 -1.89 5.60
C ILE A 21 0.61 -1.10 5.41
N THR A 22 1.76 -1.80 5.36
CA THR A 22 3.06 -1.17 5.09
C THR A 22 3.56 -1.58 3.72
N LEU A 23 3.70 -0.62 2.81
CA LEU A 23 4.28 -0.81 1.48
C LEU A 23 5.81 -0.75 1.60
N ILE A 24 6.48 -1.89 1.46
CA ILE A 24 7.93 -2.02 1.71
C ILE A 24 8.82 -1.76 0.49
N HIS A 25 8.27 -1.84 -0.71
CA HIS A 25 9.03 -1.73 -1.95
C HIS A 25 8.20 -1.00 -3.00
N LEU A 26 8.30 0.32 -2.99
CA LEU A 26 7.87 1.16 -4.10
C LEU A 26 9.08 1.36 -5.00
N SER A 27 9.06 0.77 -6.19
CA SER A 27 10.10 1.01 -7.19
C SER A 27 10.15 2.51 -7.48
N SER A 28 11.34 3.11 -7.47
CA SER A 28 11.58 4.55 -7.67
C SER A 28 10.97 5.10 -8.96
N ASP A 29 10.73 4.22 -9.94
CA ASP A 29 10.20 4.50 -11.25
C ASP A 29 8.65 4.56 -11.29
N ASN A 30 7.96 3.93 -10.33
CA ASN A 30 6.54 3.59 -10.49
C ASN A 30 5.54 4.60 -9.89
N GLY A 31 5.95 5.84 -9.72
CA GLY A 31 5.07 6.96 -9.36
C GLY A 31 5.00 7.26 -7.87
N ASP A 32 4.64 8.51 -7.57
CA ASP A 32 4.57 9.12 -6.25
C ASP A 32 4.13 8.15 -5.15
N SER A 33 5.04 7.86 -4.22
CA SER A 33 4.77 7.03 -3.04
C SER A 33 3.56 7.53 -2.25
N LYS A 34 3.35 8.85 -2.27
CA LYS A 34 2.20 9.53 -1.70
C LYS A 34 0.90 9.16 -2.42
N TYR A 35 0.90 9.17 -3.74
CA TYR A 35 -0.25 8.77 -4.56
C TYR A 35 -0.65 7.31 -4.30
N PHE A 36 0.31 6.39 -4.26
CA PHE A 36 0.04 4.99 -3.92
C PHE A 36 -0.58 4.84 -2.54
N ARG A 37 0.00 5.51 -1.53
CA ARG A 37 -0.55 5.49 -0.17
C ARG A 37 -2.01 5.94 -0.14
N GLU A 38 -2.31 7.08 -0.75
CA GLU A 38 -3.66 7.65 -0.73
C GLU A 38 -4.68 6.73 -1.42
N GLU A 39 -4.32 6.16 -2.56
CA GLU A 39 -5.22 5.30 -3.33
C GLU A 39 -5.46 3.95 -2.66
N ILE A 40 -4.43 3.33 -2.06
CA ILE A 40 -4.61 2.08 -1.31
C ILE A 40 -5.42 2.33 -0.03
N GLN A 41 -5.20 3.46 0.65
CA GLN A 41 -5.95 3.81 1.85
C GLN A 41 -7.44 4.03 1.53
N LYS A 42 -7.76 4.69 0.42
CA LYS A 42 -9.15 4.82 -0.05
C LYS A 42 -9.78 3.47 -0.42
N ALA A 43 -9.01 2.58 -1.06
CA ALA A 43 -9.52 1.30 -1.51
C ALA A 43 -9.75 0.28 -0.37
N THR A 44 -8.93 0.33 0.67
CA THR A 44 -8.92 -0.65 1.77
C THR A 44 -9.55 -0.14 3.06
N GLY A 45 -9.59 1.18 3.27
CA GLY A 45 -9.99 1.79 4.54
C GLY A 45 -8.93 1.65 5.65
N CYS A 46 -7.87 0.89 5.43
CA CYS A 46 -6.78 0.69 6.39
C CYS A 46 -5.77 1.84 6.34
N MET A 47 -5.09 2.10 7.44
CA MET A 47 -3.98 3.05 7.45
C MET A 47 -2.81 2.49 6.62
N VAL A 48 -2.37 3.23 5.61
CA VAL A 48 -1.26 2.81 4.74
C VAL A 48 0.00 3.59 5.06
N ASN A 49 1.11 2.88 5.25
CA ASN A 49 2.43 3.48 5.45
C ASN A 49 3.36 3.06 4.32
N VAL A 50 4.24 3.96 3.88
CA VAL A 50 5.28 3.63 2.92
C VAL A 50 6.60 3.53 3.66
N ALA A 51 7.25 2.38 3.56
CA ALA A 51 8.59 2.22 4.07
C ALA A 51 9.57 3.02 3.19
N SER A 52 10.36 3.88 3.83
CA SER A 52 11.66 4.26 3.29
C SER A 52 12.65 3.14 3.54
N GLU A 53 13.76 3.09 2.80
CA GLU A 53 14.81 2.04 2.80
C GLU A 53 15.39 1.66 4.18
N LYS A 54 14.97 2.31 5.26
CA LYS A 54 15.36 2.05 6.65
C LYS A 54 14.17 1.70 7.57
N VAL A 55 13.13 1.04 7.09
CA VAL A 55 12.13 0.48 8.01
C VAL A 55 12.65 -0.82 8.62
N ILE A 56 12.79 -0.81 9.95
CA ILE A 56 12.89 -2.02 10.76
C ILE A 56 11.45 -2.39 11.12
N VAL A 57 10.94 -3.48 10.54
CA VAL A 57 9.61 -4.05 10.84
C VAL A 57 9.68 -5.06 11.96
#